data_AF-A0A250KVC7-F1
#
_entry.id   AF-A0A250KVC7-F1
#
_cell.length_a   1.000
_cell.length_b   1.000
_cell.length_c   1.000
_cell.angle_alpha   90.00
_cell.angle_beta   90.00
_cell.angle_gamma   90.00
#
_symmetry.space_group_name_H-M   'P 1'
#
loop_
_entity.id
_entity.type
_entity.pdbx_description
1 polymer ?
#
loop_
_entity_poly.entity_id
_entity_poly.type
_entity_poly.pdbx_seq_one_letter_code
_entity_poly.pdbx_strand_id
1 'polypeptide(L)'
;MNNCAANSAQPHASIAELLESGYLPGEKGVIITDGSIRFGDVYKLSEKAGVEFSIVRESVDGKSVTKFYSGSAWSSPAPRDGRLIGHTHPNKNAYQKWPSEADINIMNARYYRELAVNPYAQPRPSRIIWGPGDTHNTIFWPTFR
;
A
#
# COMPACT_ATOMS: atom_id res chain seq x y z
N MET A 1 25.52 -31.53 -4.02
CA MET A 1 25.54 -30.43 -3.03
C MET A 1 24.23 -29.67 -3.19
N ASN A 2 23.26 -29.95 -2.31
CA ASN A 2 21.91 -29.39 -2.40
C ASN A 2 21.90 -28.02 -1.73
N ASN A 3 21.91 -26.95 -2.53
CA ASN A 3 21.48 -25.63 -2.05
C ASN A 3 19.95 -25.61 -2.03
N CYS A 4 19.38 -26.09 -0.92
CA CYS A 4 18.01 -25.73 -0.57
C CYS A 4 18.04 -24.26 -0.19
N ALA A 5 17.80 -23.37 -1.16
CA ALA A 5 17.50 -21.97 -0.89
C ALA A 5 16.39 -21.94 0.16
N ALA A 6 16.67 -21.35 1.32
CA ALA A 6 15.67 -21.13 2.35
C ALA A 6 14.52 -20.36 1.70
N ASN A 7 13.42 -21.06 1.49
CA ASN A 7 12.15 -20.47 1.11
C ASN A 7 11.69 -19.73 2.37
N SER A 8 12.22 -18.53 2.61
CA SER A 8 11.74 -17.70 3.71
C SER A 8 10.32 -17.32 3.33
N ALA A 9 9.35 -18.03 3.91
CA ALA A 9 7.95 -17.69 3.78
C ALA A 9 7.82 -16.18 4.03
N GLN A 10 7.19 -15.47 3.10
CA GLN A 10 6.90 -14.05 3.29
C GLN A 10 6.17 -13.89 4.63
N PRO A 11 6.47 -12.88 5.46
CA PRO A 11 5.80 -12.75 6.74
C PRO A 11 4.30 -12.48 6.53
N HIS A 12 3.48 -13.04 7.42
CA HIS A 12 2.03 -12.85 7.45
C HIS A 12 1.63 -12.20 8.78
N ALA A 13 0.65 -11.30 8.73
CA ALA A 13 0.05 -10.71 9.91
C ALA A 13 -1.37 -10.22 9.60
N SER A 14 -2.23 -10.18 10.61
CA SER A 14 -3.46 -9.41 10.60
C SER A 14 -3.22 -7.96 11.02
N ILE A 15 -4.14 -7.06 10.69
CA ILE A 15 -4.06 -5.65 11.14
C ILE A 15 -4.08 -5.57 12.67
N ALA A 16 -4.84 -6.43 13.35
CA ALA A 16 -4.88 -6.50 14.81
C ALA A 16 -3.52 -6.84 15.41
N GLU A 17 -2.82 -7.84 14.87
CA GLU A 17 -1.47 -8.22 15.32
C GLU A 17 -0.45 -7.08 15.07
N LEU A 18 -0.57 -6.36 13.95
CA LEU A 18 0.28 -5.20 13.69
C LEU A 18 0.03 -4.07 14.71
N LEU A 19 -1.23 -3.82 15.06
CA LEU A 19 -1.60 -2.81 16.05
C LEU A 19 -1.11 -3.17 17.45
N GLU A 20 -1.18 -4.45 17.83
CA GLU A 20 -0.74 -4.94 19.14
C GLU A 20 0.78 -4.91 19.27
N SER A 21 1.49 -5.50 18.30
CA SER A 21 2.95 -5.66 18.34
C SER A 21 3.73 -4.37 18.02
N GLY A 22 3.14 -3.45 17.26
CA GLY A 22 3.86 -2.30 16.69
C GLY A 22 4.85 -2.70 15.59
N TYR A 23 4.77 -3.92 15.06
CA TYR A 23 5.63 -4.38 13.97
C TYR A 23 5.47 -3.49 12.73
N LEU A 24 6.60 -3.04 12.18
CA LEU A 24 6.66 -2.24 10.96
C LEU A 24 7.15 -3.12 9.79
N PRO A 25 6.31 -3.38 8.77
CA PRO A 25 6.64 -4.28 7.66
C PRO A 25 7.85 -3.84 6.81
N GLY A 26 8.19 -2.56 6.80
CA GLY A 26 9.30 -2.00 6.03
C GLY A 26 9.14 -2.21 4.52
N GLU A 27 10.27 -2.23 3.81
CA GLU A 27 10.34 -2.42 2.36
C GLU A 27 10.04 -3.84 1.90
N LYS A 28 10.21 -4.84 2.77
CA LYS A 28 9.88 -6.24 2.44
C LYS A 28 8.37 -6.47 2.44
N GLY A 29 7.65 -5.68 3.23
CA GLY A 29 6.21 -5.77 3.40
C GLY A 29 5.77 -7.05 4.11
N VAL A 30 4.50 -7.09 4.49
CA VAL A 30 3.85 -8.23 5.16
C VAL A 30 2.56 -8.56 4.43
N ILE A 31 2.27 -9.84 4.25
CA ILE A 31 1.00 -10.30 3.68
C ILE A 31 -0.09 -10.17 4.74
N ILE A 32 -1.17 -9.47 4.39
CA ILE A 32 -2.30 -9.27 5.29
C ILE A 32 -3.27 -10.44 5.20
N THR A 33 -3.58 -11.04 6.35
CA THR A 33 -4.45 -12.21 6.47
C THR A 33 -5.92 -11.86 6.64
N ASP A 34 -6.25 -10.60 6.96
CA ASP A 34 -7.63 -10.13 7.09
C ASP A 34 -8.42 -10.32 5.78
N GLY A 35 -9.65 -10.83 5.89
CA GLY A 35 -10.56 -10.96 4.75
C GLY A 35 -11.02 -9.62 4.16
N SER A 36 -10.88 -8.54 4.93
CA SER A 36 -11.22 -7.17 4.50
C SER A 36 -10.34 -6.15 5.23
N ILE A 37 -10.02 -5.05 4.56
CA ILE A 37 -9.20 -3.96 5.12
C ILE A 37 -10.09 -2.79 5.49
N ARG A 38 -10.05 -2.39 6.76
CA ARG A 38 -10.68 -1.16 7.26
C ARG A 38 -9.67 -0.04 7.25
N PHE A 39 -9.90 1.00 6.45
CA PHE A 39 -8.96 2.10 6.31
C PHE A 39 -8.75 2.87 7.62
N GLY A 40 -9.76 2.95 8.46
CA GLY A 40 -9.63 3.55 9.79
C GLY A 40 -8.59 2.85 10.67
N ASP A 41 -8.47 1.53 10.57
CA ASP A 41 -7.50 0.75 11.35
C ASP A 41 -6.08 0.89 10.79
N VAL A 42 -5.94 1.00 9.46
CA VAL A 42 -4.64 1.33 8.83
C VAL A 42 -4.18 2.73 9.23
N TYR A 43 -5.11 3.70 9.30
CA TYR A 43 -4.80 5.04 9.80
C TYR A 43 -4.32 5.01 11.25
N LYS A 44 -5.00 4.28 12.15
CA LYS A 44 -4.56 4.13 13.54
C LYS A 44 -3.18 3.51 13.65
N LEU A 45 -2.87 2.53 12.79
CA LEU A 45 -1.55 1.91 12.73
C LEU A 45 -0.48 2.95 12.34
N SER A 46 -0.77 3.74 11.30
CA SER A 46 0.09 4.83 10.83
C SER A 46 0.30 5.92 11.89
N GLU A 47 -0.78 6.37 12.55
CA GLU A 47 -0.73 7.38 13.62
C GLU A 47 0.06 6.89 14.83
N LYS A 48 -0.17 5.64 15.26
CA LYS A 48 0.56 5.03 16.39
C LYS A 48 2.05 4.89 16.11
N ALA A 49 2.41 4.53 14.88
CA ALA A 49 3.80 4.29 14.48
C ALA A 49 4.54 5.57 14.03
N GLY A 50 3.83 6.63 13.66
CA GLY A 50 4.42 7.82 13.07
C GLY A 50 5.01 7.60 11.66
N VAL A 51 4.54 6.58 10.93
CA VAL A 51 5.02 6.26 9.58
C VAL A 51 3.87 6.05 8.61
N GLU A 52 4.12 6.29 7.33
CA GLU A 52 3.21 5.94 6.25
C GLU A 52 3.14 4.44 6.04
N PHE A 53 1.94 3.97 5.75
CA PHE A 53 1.66 2.61 5.30
C PHE A 53 1.11 2.63 3.90
N SER A 54 1.64 1.77 3.03
CA SER A 54 1.10 1.51 1.68
C SER A 54 0.38 0.18 1.66
N ILE A 55 -0.85 0.19 1.13
CA ILE A 55 -1.67 -1.00 0.88
C ILE A 55 -1.51 -1.37 -0.58
N VAL A 56 -0.91 -2.52 -0.87
CA VAL A 56 -0.60 -2.92 -2.24
C VAL A 56 -1.19 -4.29 -2.53
N ARG A 57 -1.77 -4.46 -3.72
CA ARG A 57 -2.16 -5.77 -4.25
C ARG A 57 -1.06 -6.28 -5.19
N GLU A 58 -0.54 -7.46 -4.92
CA GLU A 58 0.53 -8.11 -5.68
C GLU A 58 0.17 -9.55 -6.05
N SER A 59 0.96 -10.15 -6.95
CA SER A 59 0.95 -11.58 -7.22
C SER A 59 2.16 -12.22 -6.54
N VAL A 60 1.94 -13.11 -5.59
CA VAL A 60 2.99 -13.89 -4.91
C VAL A 60 2.69 -15.36 -5.15
N ASP A 61 3.63 -16.08 -5.75
CA ASP A 61 3.48 -17.49 -6.16
C ASP A 61 2.20 -17.75 -6.97
N GLY A 62 1.88 -16.83 -7.88
CA GLY A 62 0.68 -16.89 -8.74
C GLY A 62 -0.63 -16.54 -8.04
N LYS A 63 -0.62 -16.19 -6.75
CA LYS A 63 -1.81 -15.80 -5.98
C LYS A 63 -1.86 -14.30 -5.76
N SER A 64 -3.05 -13.72 -5.94
CA SER A 64 -3.28 -12.31 -5.61
C SER A 64 -3.36 -12.12 -4.10
N VAL A 65 -2.42 -11.34 -3.53
CA VAL A 65 -2.33 -11.06 -2.09
C VAL A 65 -2.31 -9.57 -1.82
N THR A 66 -2.87 -9.16 -0.68
CA THR A 66 -2.73 -7.79 -0.19
C THR A 66 -1.53 -7.74 0.75
N LYS A 67 -0.59 -6.84 0.49
CA LYS A 67 0.57 -6.57 1.33
C LYS A 67 0.52 -5.17 1.90
N PHE A 68 0.96 -5.02 3.14
CA PHE A 68 1.28 -3.73 3.72
C PHE A 68 2.77 -3.51 3.68
N TYR A 69 3.17 -2.31 3.28
CA TYR A 69 4.52 -1.79 3.37
C TYR A 69 4.52 -0.62 4.34
N SER A 70 5.63 -0.37 5.02
CA SER A 70 5.80 0.84 5.83
C SER A 70 7.13 1.52 5.49
N GLY A 71 7.19 2.83 5.65
CA GLY A 71 8.42 3.59 5.41
C GLY A 71 8.70 4.59 6.53
N SER A 72 8.74 5.86 6.15
CA SER A 72 8.97 6.99 7.05
C SER A 72 7.67 7.77 7.29
N ALA A 73 7.76 8.87 8.03
CA ALA A 73 6.64 9.80 8.19
C ALA A 73 6.15 10.46 6.88
N TRP A 74 6.92 10.36 5.79
CA TRP A 74 6.70 11.12 4.55
C TRP A 74 6.63 10.26 3.29
N SER A 75 6.90 8.96 3.42
CA SER A 75 6.92 8.06 2.29
C SER A 75 6.78 6.62 2.73
N SER A 76 6.10 5.83 1.92
CA SER A 76 6.08 4.37 2.04
C SER A 76 6.35 3.72 0.68
N PRO A 77 6.99 2.53 0.66
CA PRO A 77 7.27 1.84 -0.59
C PRO A 77 5.99 1.36 -1.29
N ALA A 78 5.94 1.55 -2.60
CA ALA A 78 4.99 0.91 -3.50
C ALA A 78 5.77 0.13 -4.58
N PRO A 79 5.79 -1.21 -4.53
CA PRO A 79 6.53 -2.01 -5.50
C PRO A 79 6.09 -1.73 -6.94
N ARG A 80 7.05 -1.76 -7.86
CA ARG A 80 6.88 -1.40 -9.28
C ARG A 80 5.67 -2.08 -9.95
N ASP A 81 5.50 -3.38 -9.71
CA ASP A 81 4.45 -4.17 -10.35
C ASP A 81 3.22 -4.36 -9.44
N GLY A 82 3.31 -3.89 -8.20
CA GLY A 82 2.21 -3.87 -7.25
C GLY A 82 1.15 -2.83 -7.63
N ARG A 83 -0.11 -3.13 -7.33
CA ARG A 83 -1.20 -2.15 -7.42
C ARG A 83 -1.38 -1.46 -6.08
N LEU A 84 -0.99 -0.18 -5.99
CA LEU A 84 -1.33 0.66 -4.86
C LEU A 84 -2.85 0.82 -4.76
N ILE A 85 -3.40 0.41 -3.61
CA ILE A 85 -4.83 0.55 -3.26
C ILE A 85 -5.06 1.87 -2.54
N GLY A 86 -4.09 2.23 -1.70
CA GLY A 86 -4.02 3.50 -1.00
C GLY A 86 -2.84 3.51 -0.03
N HIS A 87 -2.56 4.67 0.54
CA HIS A 87 -1.58 4.82 1.61
C HIS A 87 -2.06 5.84 2.64
N THR A 88 -1.44 5.84 3.81
CA THR A 88 -1.72 6.78 4.90
C THR A 88 -0.70 7.91 4.93
N HIS A 89 -1.09 9.07 5.47
CA HIS A 89 -0.17 10.11 5.92
C HIS A 89 -0.29 10.23 7.45
N PRO A 90 0.79 10.00 8.23
CA PRO A 90 0.74 10.05 9.70
C PRO A 90 0.80 11.49 10.24
N ASN A 91 1.31 12.43 9.45
CA ASN A 91 1.37 13.84 9.84
C ASN A 91 -0.05 14.41 9.87
N LYS A 92 -0.28 15.56 10.53
CA LYS A 92 -1.58 16.28 10.53
C LYS A 92 -1.44 17.69 9.95
N ASN A 93 -1.81 17.88 8.69
CA ASN A 93 -1.78 19.13 7.92
C ASN A 93 -2.83 19.06 6.79
N ALA A 94 -3.24 20.22 6.27
CA ALA A 94 -4.37 20.31 5.33
C ALA A 94 -4.11 19.64 3.96
N TYR A 95 -2.85 19.53 3.54
CA TYR A 95 -2.48 19.02 2.21
C TYR A 95 -2.45 17.49 2.13
N GLN A 96 -2.41 16.80 3.27
CA GLN A 96 -2.40 15.34 3.36
C GLN A 96 -3.67 14.65 2.92
N LYS A 97 -4.73 15.42 2.68
CA LYS A 97 -5.97 14.86 2.13
C LYS A 97 -5.88 14.65 0.63
N TRP A 98 -4.80 15.09 -0.02
CA TRP A 98 -4.67 15.10 -1.47
C TRP A 98 -3.40 14.36 -1.90
N PRO A 99 -3.42 13.71 -3.07
CA PRO A 99 -2.22 13.08 -3.60
C PRO A 99 -1.16 14.14 -3.90
N SER A 100 0.09 13.81 -3.60
CA SER A 100 1.24 14.54 -4.10
C SER A 100 1.45 14.28 -5.60
N GLU A 101 2.31 15.07 -6.23
CA GLU A 101 2.72 14.80 -7.61
C GLU A 101 3.43 13.43 -7.74
N ALA A 102 4.18 13.02 -6.72
CA ALA A 102 4.82 11.70 -6.69
C ALA A 102 3.79 10.56 -6.71
N ASP A 103 2.68 10.70 -5.98
CA ASP A 103 1.60 9.71 -5.97
C ASP A 103 0.97 9.53 -7.35
N ILE A 104 0.71 10.65 -8.03
CA ILE A 104 0.18 10.65 -9.40
C ILE A 104 1.18 10.01 -10.37
N ASN A 105 2.47 10.35 -10.25
CA ASN A 105 3.51 9.79 -11.11
C ASN A 105 3.65 8.28 -10.96
N ILE A 106 3.59 7.73 -9.73
CA ILE A 106 3.61 6.29 -9.47
C ILE A 106 2.40 5.61 -10.12
N MET A 107 1.21 6.18 -9.97
CA MET A 107 -0.03 5.65 -10.56
C MET A 107 0.01 5.66 -12.08
N ASN A 108 0.46 6.76 -12.68
CA ASN A 108 0.61 6.91 -14.12
C ASN A 108 1.63 5.92 -14.68
N ALA A 109 2.81 5.84 -14.07
CA ALA A 109 3.86 4.93 -14.52
C ALA A 109 3.38 3.48 -14.54
N ARG A 110 2.64 3.05 -13.51
CA ARG A 110 2.02 1.73 -13.48
C ARG A 110 0.99 1.56 -14.60
N TYR A 111 0.10 2.52 -14.76
CA TYR A 111 -0.97 2.43 -15.75
C TYR A 111 -0.44 2.36 -17.19
N TYR A 112 0.59 3.15 -17.54
CA TYR A 112 1.24 3.06 -18.85
C TYR A 112 1.91 1.70 -19.09
N ARG A 113 2.47 1.07 -18.05
CA ARG A 113 2.98 -0.31 -18.17
C ARG A 113 1.86 -1.31 -18.45
N GLU A 114 0.70 -1.14 -17.81
CA GLU A 114 -0.48 -2.00 -18.09
C GLU A 114 -0.95 -1.81 -19.53
N LEU A 115 -1.02 -0.57 -20.03
CA LEU A 115 -1.40 -0.27 -21.41
C LEU A 115 -0.43 -0.84 -22.45
N ALA A 116 0.87 -0.83 -22.16
CA ALA A 116 1.89 -1.41 -23.03
C ALA A 116 1.73 -2.92 -23.23
N VAL A 117 1.13 -3.62 -22.26
CA VAL A 117 0.86 -5.06 -22.32
C VAL A 117 -0.56 -5.35 -22.81
N ASN A 118 -1.53 -4.53 -22.41
CA ASN A 118 -2.94 -4.65 -22.78
C ASN A 118 -3.50 -3.26 -23.13
N PRO A 119 -3.74 -2.95 -24.42
CA PRO A 119 -4.24 -1.64 -24.83
C PRO A 119 -5.65 -1.32 -24.30
N TYR A 120 -6.37 -2.30 -23.75
CA TYR A 120 -7.70 -2.12 -23.14
C TYR A 120 -7.63 -1.99 -21.62
N ALA A 121 -6.44 -1.87 -21.02
CA ALA A 121 -6.28 -1.70 -19.58
C ALA A 121 -7.05 -0.46 -19.09
N GLN A 122 -7.88 -0.67 -18.07
CA GLN A 122 -8.67 0.38 -17.45
C GLN A 122 -7.88 1.03 -16.30
N PRO A 123 -7.92 2.37 -16.17
CA PRO A 123 -7.31 3.03 -15.02
C PRO A 123 -8.01 2.56 -13.74
N ARG A 124 -7.24 2.40 -12.67
CA ARG A 124 -7.77 1.99 -11.35
C ARG A 124 -7.41 3.04 -10.32
N PRO A 125 -8.29 3.33 -9.36
CA PRO A 125 -8.04 4.37 -8.39
C PRO A 125 -7.11 3.88 -7.28
N SER A 126 -6.43 4.84 -6.67
CA SER A 126 -5.79 4.73 -5.37
C SER A 126 -6.44 5.70 -4.39
N ARG A 127 -6.02 5.65 -3.12
CA ARG A 127 -6.60 6.45 -2.03
C ARG A 127 -5.54 7.04 -1.13
N ILE A 128 -5.77 8.27 -0.69
CA ILE A 128 -5.08 8.82 0.49
C ILE A 128 -5.98 8.61 1.68
N ILE A 129 -5.49 7.91 2.70
CA ILE A 129 -6.21 7.62 3.95
C ILE A 129 -5.74 8.61 5.01
N TRP A 130 -6.61 9.57 5.35
CA TRP A 130 -6.24 10.74 6.15
C TRP A 130 -6.93 10.79 7.52
N GLY A 131 -7.72 9.78 7.88
CA GLY A 131 -8.37 9.76 9.18
C GLY A 131 -8.89 8.40 9.65
N PRO A 132 -9.40 8.35 10.89
CA PRO A 132 -9.74 7.10 11.57
C PRO A 132 -11.08 6.47 11.14
N GLY A 133 -11.82 7.14 10.24
CA GLY A 133 -13.06 6.61 9.68
C GLY A 133 -12.80 5.90 8.35
N ASP A 134 -13.53 4.84 8.06
CA ASP A 134 -13.35 4.08 6.81
C ASP A 134 -13.69 4.91 5.54
N THR A 135 -14.44 6.00 5.70
CA THR A 135 -14.76 6.98 4.66
C THR A 135 -13.81 8.19 4.62
N HIS A 136 -12.86 8.28 5.56
CA HIS A 136 -11.88 9.37 5.64
C HIS A 136 -10.73 9.15 4.66
N ASN A 137 -11.08 9.12 3.38
CA ASN A 137 -10.13 8.93 2.31
C ASN A 137 -10.47 9.81 1.10
N THR A 138 -9.45 10.13 0.33
CA THR A 138 -9.58 10.82 -0.96
C THR A 138 -9.22 9.84 -2.06
N ILE A 139 -10.14 9.63 -2.98
CA ILE A 139 -9.95 8.77 -4.14
C ILE A 139 -9.28 9.58 -5.25
N PHE A 140 -8.23 9.04 -5.84
CA PHE A 140 -7.55 9.64 -6.98
C PHE A 140 -7.23 8.59 -8.04
N TRP A 141 -7.09 9.05 -9.28
CA TRP A 141 -6.94 8.21 -10.46
C TRP A 141 -5.64 8.56 -11.18
N PRO A 142 -5.08 7.63 -11.99
CA PRO A 142 -4.10 7.99 -13.00
C PRO A 142 -4.65 9.14 -13.84
N THR A 143 -3.87 10.20 -13.99
CA THR A 143 -4.24 11.36 -14.81
C THR A 143 -3.42 11.33 -16.08
N PHE A 144 -4.08 11.30 -17.22
CA PHE A 144 -3.45 11.52 -18.52
C PHE A 144 -2.94 12.96 -18.55
N ARG A 145 -1.63 13.15 -18.48
CA ARG A 145 -0.97 14.42 -18.81
C ARG A 145 -0.20 14.24 -20.09
#